data_AF-A0A0C2DF43-F1
#
_entry.id   AF-A0A0C2DF43-F1
#
_cell.length_a   1.000
_cell.length_b   1.000
_cell.length_c   1.000
_cell.angle_alpha   90.00
_cell.angle_beta   90.00
_cell.angle_gamma   90.00
#
_symmetry.space_group_name_H-M   'P 1'
#
loop_
_entity.id
_entity.type
_entity.pdbx_description
1 polymer ?
#
loop_
_entity_poly.entity_id
_entity_poly.type
_entity_poly.pdbx_seq_one_letter_code
_entity_poly.pdbx_strand_id
1 'polypeptide(L)'
;MQILKKFIISDDDLHVISEKIEAEMKAGLASVDGSSIAMLPSYVPALPDGSEEGQYVAIDLSGKNLRIMLLTLKGKGREPAAVNNNYIVPNHVMKGTGDQLLSIRSARLLWWTKGFDIKDCLRKDVVQLLEEALEMNMSTKAQIKAVMNDTVGQLAAAGHKYGPDCTIGVVIGYGCNSSYLEKTSRITKFDAAGVGYKHPNMVVVTEWEEFGSKIGVKTNSVLIPGSSLDPAAFDRLLISFASV
;
A
#
# COMPACT_ATOMS: atom_id res chain seq x y z
N MET A 1 4.09 5.61 42.14
CA MET A 1 4.48 4.30 41.56
C MET A 1 3.31 3.39 41.15
N GLN A 2 2.10 3.50 41.73
CA GLN A 2 0.95 2.65 41.35
C GLN A 2 0.38 2.92 39.93
N ILE A 3 0.49 4.15 39.42
CA ILE A 3 0.02 4.50 38.06
C ILE A 3 0.87 3.82 36.98
N LEU A 4 2.20 3.79 37.15
CA LEU A 4 3.12 3.17 36.18
C LEU A 4 2.89 1.67 36.01
N LYS A 5 2.46 0.97 37.06
CA LYS A 5 2.11 -0.46 36.99
C LYS A 5 1.00 -0.77 35.98
N LYS A 6 0.12 0.20 35.67
CA LYS A 6 -0.95 0.03 34.68
C LYS A 6 -0.46 0.10 33.23
N PHE A 7 0.78 0.54 33.00
CA PHE A 7 1.41 0.65 31.69
C PHE A 7 2.46 -0.46 31.44
N ILE A 8 2.69 -1.33 32.43
CA ILE A 8 3.55 -2.49 32.27
C ILE A 8 2.69 -3.61 31.72
N ILE A 9 3.01 -4.06 30.52
CA ILE A 9 2.42 -5.25 29.91
C ILE A 9 3.39 -6.40 30.22
N SER A 10 2.89 -7.49 30.81
CA SER A 10 3.72 -8.65 31.11
C SER A 10 3.99 -9.48 29.86
N ASP A 11 4.99 -10.36 29.90
CA ASP A 11 5.27 -11.28 28.79
C ASP A 11 4.07 -12.22 28.50
N ASP A 12 3.35 -12.63 29.55
CA ASP A 12 2.13 -13.44 29.43
C ASP A 12 1.03 -12.64 28.70
N ASP A 13 0.84 -11.37 29.05
CA ASP A 13 -0.13 -10.50 28.38
C ASP A 13 0.26 -10.29 26.91
N LEU A 14 1.56 -10.10 26.61
CA LEU A 14 2.06 -9.97 25.24
C LEU A 14 1.79 -11.22 24.42
N HIS A 15 1.96 -12.41 25.01
CA HIS A 15 1.67 -13.67 24.33
C HIS A 15 0.17 -13.78 23.99
N VAL A 16 -0.70 -13.48 24.95
CA VAL A 16 -2.16 -13.46 24.73
C VAL A 16 -2.57 -12.45 23.67
N ILE A 17 -1.94 -11.26 23.63
CA ILE A 17 -2.19 -10.25 22.59
C ILE A 17 -1.74 -10.79 21.23
N SER A 18 -0.55 -11.39 21.14
CA SER A 18 -0.02 -11.98 19.91
C SER A 18 -0.94 -13.05 19.35
N GLU A 19 -1.43 -13.98 20.18
CA GLU A 19 -2.36 -15.03 19.75
C GLU A 19 -3.67 -14.45 19.21
N LYS A 20 -4.18 -13.40 19.83
CA LYS A 20 -5.41 -12.71 19.38
C LYS A 20 -5.20 -11.99 18.05
N ILE A 21 -4.08 -11.31 17.87
CA ILE A 21 -3.74 -10.66 16.59
C ILE A 21 -3.62 -11.72 15.50
N GLU A 22 -2.94 -12.84 15.77
CA GLU A 22 -2.81 -13.94 14.80
C GLU A 22 -4.18 -14.54 14.42
N ALA A 23 -5.07 -14.73 15.40
CA ALA A 23 -6.42 -15.20 15.17
C ALA A 23 -7.23 -14.23 14.28
N GLU A 24 -7.14 -12.93 14.55
CA GLU A 24 -7.77 -11.89 13.72
C GLU A 24 -7.17 -11.87 12.31
N MET A 25 -5.85 -11.94 12.14
CA MET A 25 -5.22 -12.04 10.81
C MET A 25 -5.71 -13.26 10.02
N LYS A 26 -5.83 -14.43 10.66
CA LYS A 26 -6.39 -15.63 10.02
C LYS A 26 -7.85 -15.43 9.60
N ALA A 27 -8.66 -14.82 10.48
CA ALA A 27 -10.06 -14.51 10.17
C ALA A 27 -10.17 -13.46 9.04
N GLY A 28 -9.31 -12.45 9.04
CA GLY A 28 -9.21 -11.42 8.01
C GLY A 28 -8.78 -11.97 6.66
N LEU A 29 -7.92 -12.99 6.60
CA LEU A 29 -7.62 -13.72 5.36
C LEU A 29 -8.81 -14.53 4.85
N ALA A 30 -9.66 -15.01 5.77
CA ALA A 30 -10.75 -15.91 5.45
C ALA A 30 -12.01 -15.20 4.96
N SER A 31 -12.32 -14.02 5.51
CA SER A 31 -13.55 -13.29 5.22
C SER A 31 -13.33 -11.79 5.22
N VAL A 32 -14.11 -11.07 4.40
CA VAL A 32 -14.10 -9.61 4.34
C VAL A 32 -14.67 -8.97 5.62
N ASP A 33 -15.62 -9.62 6.28
CA ASP A 33 -16.32 -9.09 7.48
C ASP A 33 -16.16 -10.01 8.71
N GLY A 34 -15.16 -10.88 8.70
CA GLY A 34 -14.91 -11.85 9.78
C GLY A 34 -13.93 -11.37 10.86
N SER A 35 -13.32 -10.21 10.68
CA SER A 35 -12.26 -9.69 11.54
C SER A 35 -12.24 -8.17 11.55
N SER A 36 -11.67 -7.62 12.62
CA SER A 36 -11.23 -6.24 12.74
C SER A 36 -9.96 -5.95 11.93
N ILE A 37 -9.10 -6.95 11.68
CA ILE A 37 -7.88 -6.81 10.86
C ILE A 37 -8.22 -7.13 9.41
N ALA A 38 -8.00 -6.17 8.52
CA ALA A 38 -8.57 -6.23 7.18
C ALA A 38 -7.82 -7.17 6.24
N MET A 39 -6.51 -7.41 6.40
CA MET A 39 -5.71 -8.35 5.58
C MET A 39 -5.90 -8.17 4.06
N LEU A 40 -5.62 -6.98 3.58
CA LEU A 40 -5.90 -6.49 2.24
C LEU A 40 -4.96 -7.10 1.17
N PRO A 41 -5.49 -7.79 0.14
CA PRO A 41 -4.68 -8.29 -0.98
C PRO A 41 -4.06 -7.14 -1.78
N SER A 42 -2.74 -7.07 -1.90
CA SER A 42 -2.03 -6.00 -2.64
C SER A 42 -1.75 -6.33 -4.11
N TYR A 43 -1.88 -7.61 -4.49
CA TYR A 43 -1.52 -8.15 -5.80
C TYR A 43 -0.02 -8.12 -6.16
N VAL A 44 0.86 -7.70 -5.25
CA VAL A 44 2.32 -7.80 -5.41
C VAL A 44 2.76 -9.25 -5.15
N PRO A 45 3.28 -9.99 -6.15
CA PRO A 45 3.50 -11.44 -6.01
C PRO A 45 4.81 -11.84 -5.33
N ALA A 46 5.79 -10.94 -5.31
CA ALA A 46 7.12 -11.18 -4.78
C ALA A 46 7.78 -9.86 -4.39
N LEU A 47 8.78 -9.96 -3.52
CA LEU A 47 9.66 -8.84 -3.20
C LEU A 47 10.77 -8.73 -4.24
N PRO A 48 11.26 -7.51 -4.50
CA PRO A 48 12.43 -7.31 -5.34
C PRO A 48 13.64 -8.03 -4.77
N ASP A 49 14.51 -8.52 -5.65
CA ASP A 49 15.69 -9.31 -5.27
C ASP A 49 17.00 -8.50 -5.37
N GLY A 50 16.89 -7.22 -5.69
CA GLY A 50 18.00 -6.30 -5.87
C GLY A 50 18.65 -6.38 -7.24
N SER A 51 18.21 -7.27 -8.14
CA SER A 51 18.72 -7.34 -9.52
C SER A 51 18.10 -6.29 -10.45
N GLU A 52 17.11 -5.55 -9.98
CA GLU A 52 16.37 -4.56 -10.76
C GLU A 52 17.29 -3.42 -11.23
N GLU A 53 17.17 -3.06 -12.52
CA GLU A 53 17.89 -1.97 -13.16
C GLU A 53 16.89 -1.10 -13.93
N GLY A 54 17.12 0.22 -14.00
CA GLY A 54 16.30 1.13 -14.79
C GLY A 54 16.03 2.48 -14.13
N GLN A 55 15.14 3.27 -14.76
CA GLN A 55 14.67 4.55 -14.24
C GLN A 55 13.15 4.54 -14.02
N TYR A 56 12.75 5.03 -12.86
CA TYR A 56 11.41 4.88 -12.32
C TYR A 56 10.98 6.21 -11.74
N VAL A 57 9.75 6.62 -12.01
CA VAL A 57 9.18 7.77 -11.31
C VAL A 57 8.26 7.23 -10.22
N ALA A 58 8.36 7.77 -9.01
CA ALA A 58 7.45 7.48 -7.91
C ALA A 58 6.76 8.78 -7.48
N ILE A 59 5.45 8.73 -7.26
CA ILE A 59 4.64 9.80 -6.69
C ILE A 59 4.15 9.31 -5.33
N ASP A 60 4.46 10.05 -4.28
CA ASP A 60 4.00 9.80 -2.93
C ASP A 60 3.17 10.99 -2.47
N LEU A 61 1.91 10.74 -2.11
CA LEU A 61 1.02 11.73 -1.52
C LEU A 61 0.78 11.38 -0.05
N SER A 62 1.38 12.17 0.84
CA SER A 62 1.24 11.98 2.29
C SER A 62 0.76 13.27 2.95
N GLY A 63 -0.54 13.33 3.23
CA GLY A 63 -1.19 14.54 3.72
C GLY A 63 -1.02 15.69 2.73
N LYS A 64 -0.51 16.84 3.18
CA LYS A 64 -0.30 18.01 2.32
C LYS A 64 0.97 17.93 1.45
N ASN A 65 1.78 16.89 1.62
CA ASN A 65 3.05 16.77 0.92
C ASN A 65 2.90 15.83 -0.26
N LEU A 66 3.17 16.34 -1.46
CA LEU A 66 3.32 15.58 -2.69
C LEU A 66 4.81 15.47 -2.99
N ARG A 67 5.34 14.25 -3.03
CA ARG A 67 6.71 13.98 -3.44
C ARG A 67 6.70 13.31 -4.80
N ILE A 68 7.53 13.81 -5.71
CA ILE A 68 7.83 13.16 -6.98
C ILE A 68 9.31 12.79 -6.96
N MET A 69 9.61 11.50 -7.14
CA MET A 69 10.96 10.96 -7.09
C MET A 69 11.30 10.29 -8.42
N LEU A 70 12.43 10.65 -9.04
CA LEU A 70 13.06 9.84 -10.08
C LEU A 70 14.08 8.92 -9.41
N LEU A 71 13.77 7.64 -9.35
CA LEU A 71 14.62 6.57 -8.83
C LEU A 71 15.38 5.91 -9.98
N THR A 72 16.67 5.67 -9.79
CA THR A 72 17.53 4.92 -10.72
C THR A 72 18.05 3.70 -9.98
N LEU A 73 17.55 2.51 -10.34
CA LEU A 73 18.04 1.23 -9.85
C LEU A 73 19.21 0.76 -10.71
N LYS A 74 20.22 0.18 -10.08
CA LYS A 74 21.51 -0.15 -10.71
C LYS A 74 21.88 -1.63 -10.56
N GLY A 75 20.95 -2.46 -10.11
CA GLY A 75 21.17 -3.89 -9.92
C GLY A 75 22.01 -4.23 -8.68
N LYS A 76 22.30 -5.52 -8.53
CA LYS A 76 22.81 -6.09 -7.27
C LYS A 76 24.09 -5.40 -6.78
N GLY A 77 24.10 -5.11 -5.48
CA GLY A 77 25.25 -4.53 -4.77
C GLY A 77 25.54 -3.07 -5.11
N ARG A 78 24.68 -2.39 -5.89
CA ARG A 78 24.84 -0.98 -6.26
C ARG A 78 23.74 -0.14 -5.62
N GLU A 79 24.15 0.92 -4.93
CA GLU A 79 23.21 1.83 -4.28
C GLU A 79 22.35 2.56 -5.32
N PRO A 80 21.01 2.55 -5.16
CA PRO A 80 20.10 3.35 -5.96
C PRO A 80 20.43 4.84 -5.90
N ALA A 81 20.13 5.56 -6.98
CA ALA A 81 20.16 7.03 -6.97
C ALA A 81 18.72 7.57 -7.03
N ALA A 82 18.44 8.66 -6.29
CA ALA A 82 17.13 9.28 -6.28
C ALA A 82 17.24 10.80 -6.43
N VAL A 83 16.38 11.37 -7.27
CA VAL A 83 16.18 12.82 -7.38
C VAL A 83 14.75 13.13 -6.94
N ASN A 84 14.60 13.96 -5.90
CA ASN A 84 13.32 14.27 -5.28
C ASN A 84 12.90 15.71 -5.54
N ASN A 85 11.64 15.89 -5.92
CA ASN A 85 10.95 17.17 -5.92
C ASN A 85 9.75 17.09 -4.96
N ASN A 86 9.72 17.96 -3.97
CA ASN A 86 8.65 18.01 -2.97
C ASN A 86 7.78 19.25 -3.22
N TYR A 87 6.47 19.05 -3.18
CA TYR A 87 5.46 20.08 -3.38
C TYR A 87 4.49 20.05 -2.19
N ILE A 88 3.99 21.23 -1.83
CA ILE A 88 2.91 21.35 -0.85
C ILE A 88 1.62 21.52 -1.63
N VAL A 89 0.66 20.62 -1.41
CA VAL A 89 -0.68 20.70 -2.01
C VAL A 89 -1.43 21.86 -1.35
N PRO A 90 -1.87 22.88 -2.11
CA PRO A 90 -2.62 23.99 -1.54
C PRO A 90 -3.94 23.54 -0.91
N ASN A 91 -4.33 24.16 0.21
CA ASN A 91 -5.55 23.77 0.96
C ASN A 91 -6.83 23.80 0.11
N HIS A 92 -6.92 24.67 -0.90
CA HIS A 92 -8.11 24.75 -1.76
C HIS A 92 -8.20 23.58 -2.76
N VAL A 93 -7.06 22.98 -3.14
CA VAL A 93 -7.02 21.79 -4.01
C VAL A 93 -7.48 20.55 -3.25
N MET A 94 -7.24 20.49 -1.93
CA MET A 94 -7.68 19.38 -1.07
C MET A 94 -9.21 19.24 -0.94
N LYS A 95 -10.00 20.15 -1.53
CA LYS A 95 -11.47 20.23 -1.45
C LYS A 95 -12.19 20.34 -2.81
N GLY A 96 -11.52 20.00 -3.92
CA GLY A 96 -12.03 20.16 -5.30
C GLY A 96 -12.95 19.03 -5.82
N THR A 97 -13.00 18.84 -7.15
CA THR A 97 -13.80 17.82 -7.87
C THR A 97 -12.93 16.90 -8.76
N GLY A 98 -13.41 15.73 -9.22
CA GLY A 98 -12.70 14.82 -10.15
C GLY A 98 -13.64 13.81 -10.82
N ASP A 99 -13.36 13.27 -12.02
CA ASP A 99 -14.22 12.40 -12.88
C ASP A 99 -13.74 10.94 -13.18
N GLN A 100 -14.54 10.12 -13.90
CA GLN A 100 -14.76 8.65 -13.69
C GLN A 100 -14.15 7.65 -14.72
N LEU A 101 -13.82 6.39 -14.28
CA LEU A 101 -14.03 5.00 -14.87
C LEU A 101 -12.90 3.98 -14.53
N LEU A 102 -12.89 2.69 -14.95
CA LEU A 102 -12.24 1.52 -14.26
C LEU A 102 -11.30 0.58 -15.09
N SER A 103 -10.13 0.15 -14.56
CA SER A 103 -9.41 -1.18 -14.70
C SER A 103 -8.05 -1.22 -13.93
N ILE A 104 -7.38 -2.34 -13.56
CA ILE A 104 -6.03 -2.50 -12.84
C ILE A 104 -5.15 -1.26 -12.57
N ARG A 105 -5.00 -0.38 -13.56
CA ARG A 105 -4.80 1.05 -13.38
C ARG A 105 -5.99 1.68 -12.60
N SER A 106 -6.44 1.06 -11.51
CA SER A 106 -7.68 1.40 -10.82
C SER A 106 -7.59 1.20 -9.34
N ALA A 107 -7.36 2.31 -8.67
CA ALA A 107 -7.63 2.43 -7.25
C ALA A 107 -8.91 3.23 -7.09
N ARG A 108 -9.97 2.58 -6.62
CA ARG A 108 -11.16 3.32 -6.19
C ARG A 108 -10.91 3.89 -4.82
N LEU A 109 -10.88 5.21 -4.74
CA LEU A 109 -10.82 5.88 -3.45
C LEU A 109 -12.13 5.65 -2.71
N LEU A 110 -12.12 4.92 -1.59
CA LEU A 110 -13.36 4.68 -0.85
C LEU A 110 -13.78 5.88 0.01
N TRP A 111 -12.81 6.54 0.63
CA TRP A 111 -12.97 7.76 1.43
C TRP A 111 -11.64 8.50 1.52
N TRP A 112 -11.71 9.81 1.76
CA TRP A 112 -10.55 10.63 2.03
C TRP A 112 -10.23 10.65 3.54
N THR A 113 -8.94 10.68 3.88
CA THR A 113 -8.46 10.94 5.23
C THR A 113 -7.52 12.15 5.27
N LYS A 114 -6.95 12.46 6.44
CA LYS A 114 -5.92 13.52 6.63
C LYS A 114 -6.31 14.91 6.11
N GLY A 115 -7.60 15.23 6.12
CA GLY A 115 -8.13 16.54 5.77
C GLY A 115 -8.38 16.78 4.27
N PHE A 116 -8.22 15.76 3.42
CA PHE A 116 -8.80 15.79 2.07
C PHE A 116 -10.31 15.57 2.15
N ASP A 117 -11.07 16.27 1.30
CA ASP A 117 -12.51 16.10 1.15
C ASP A 117 -12.90 16.48 -0.29
N ILE A 118 -12.38 15.72 -1.26
CA ILE A 118 -12.65 15.91 -2.68
C ILE A 118 -13.80 14.97 -3.05
N LYS A 119 -15.03 15.41 -2.80
CA LYS A 119 -16.24 14.56 -2.85
C LYS A 119 -16.39 13.81 -4.17
N ASP A 120 -16.01 14.44 -5.26
CA ASP A 120 -16.18 13.84 -6.57
C ASP A 120 -15.11 12.80 -6.90
N CYS A 121 -14.03 12.67 -6.13
CA CYS A 121 -13.07 11.56 -6.30
C CYS A 121 -13.52 10.27 -5.59
N LEU A 122 -14.54 10.35 -4.73
CA LEU A 122 -15.03 9.17 -4.02
C LEU A 122 -15.57 8.13 -5.01
N ARG A 123 -15.10 6.90 -4.86
CA ARG A 123 -15.40 5.73 -5.69
C ARG A 123 -14.94 5.87 -7.15
N LYS A 124 -14.13 6.88 -7.46
CA LYS A 124 -13.49 7.06 -8.76
C LYS A 124 -12.08 6.50 -8.74
N ASP A 125 -11.58 6.22 -9.93
CA ASP A 125 -10.28 5.63 -10.18
C ASP A 125 -9.20 6.71 -10.14
N VAL A 126 -8.37 6.67 -9.10
CA VAL A 126 -7.29 7.66 -8.88
C VAL A 126 -6.19 7.59 -9.92
N VAL A 127 -6.02 6.46 -10.62
CA VAL A 127 -5.01 6.34 -11.67
C VAL A 127 -5.50 6.98 -12.94
N GLN A 128 -6.72 6.69 -13.37
CA GLN A 128 -7.31 7.35 -14.54
C GLN A 128 -7.33 8.87 -14.33
N LEU A 129 -7.79 9.32 -13.16
CA LEU A 129 -7.78 10.73 -12.78
C LEU A 129 -6.39 11.36 -12.93
N LEU A 130 -5.34 10.65 -12.53
CA LEU A 130 -3.98 11.16 -12.64
C LEU A 130 -3.45 11.08 -14.08
N GLU A 131 -3.72 10.02 -14.84
CA GLU A 131 -3.34 9.92 -16.27
C GLU A 131 -4.00 11.06 -17.07
N GLU A 132 -5.30 11.30 -16.88
CA GLU A 132 -6.02 12.40 -17.52
C GLU A 132 -5.45 13.77 -17.14
N ALA A 133 -5.17 13.99 -15.85
CA ALA A 133 -4.57 15.23 -15.39
C ALA A 133 -3.16 15.45 -15.99
N LEU A 134 -2.37 14.38 -16.14
CA LEU A 134 -1.05 14.42 -16.78
C LEU A 134 -1.18 14.69 -18.28
N GLU A 135 -2.11 14.05 -18.98
CA GLU A 135 -2.36 14.27 -20.42
C GLU A 135 -2.85 15.70 -20.72
N MET A 136 -3.70 16.26 -19.86
CA MET A 136 -4.21 17.62 -20.02
C MET A 136 -3.14 18.69 -19.83
N ASN A 137 -2.15 18.46 -18.95
CA ASN A 137 -1.22 19.49 -18.50
C ASN A 137 0.24 19.24 -18.93
N MET A 138 0.58 18.07 -19.48
CA MET A 138 1.94 17.72 -19.89
C MET A 138 1.95 17.17 -21.32
N SER A 139 2.96 17.53 -22.12
CA SER A 139 3.15 16.98 -23.47
C SER A 139 3.70 15.54 -23.48
N THR A 140 3.50 14.78 -22.39
CA THR A 140 4.12 13.46 -22.17
C THR A 140 3.06 12.41 -21.86
N LYS A 141 3.10 11.27 -22.56
CA LYS A 141 2.24 10.10 -22.29
C LYS A 141 2.77 9.29 -21.10
N ALA A 142 2.61 9.82 -19.89
CA ALA A 142 3.05 9.15 -18.68
C ALA A 142 2.14 7.94 -18.36
N GLN A 143 2.72 6.74 -18.46
CA GLN A 143 2.17 5.43 -18.08
C GLN A 143 2.07 5.19 -16.56
N ILE A 144 0.92 5.28 -15.87
CA ILE A 144 0.83 4.78 -14.47
C ILE A 144 0.72 3.26 -14.47
N LYS A 145 1.56 2.62 -13.65
CA LYS A 145 1.84 1.19 -13.81
C LYS A 145 1.63 0.37 -12.58
N ALA A 146 1.81 0.98 -11.43
CA ALA A 146 1.32 0.42 -10.20
C ALA A 146 0.89 1.54 -9.27
N VAL A 147 -0.04 1.17 -8.41
CA VAL A 147 -0.36 1.93 -7.24
C VAL A 147 -0.24 0.99 -6.06
N MET A 148 0.38 1.46 -4.99
CA MET A 148 0.68 0.63 -3.84
C MET A 148 0.46 1.39 -2.53
N ASN A 149 0.29 0.60 -1.48
CA ASN A 149 0.32 1.05 -0.10
C ASN A 149 1.77 1.38 0.32
N ASP A 150 1.95 2.34 1.21
CA ASP A 150 3.27 2.74 1.70
C ASP A 150 4.00 1.61 2.45
N THR A 151 3.29 0.78 3.21
CA THR A 151 3.90 -0.39 3.87
C THR A 151 4.43 -1.40 2.85
N VAL A 152 3.78 -1.54 1.68
CA VAL A 152 4.21 -2.39 0.58
C VAL A 152 5.45 -1.79 -0.09
N GLY A 153 5.45 -0.48 -0.31
CA GLY A 153 6.62 0.25 -0.81
C GLY A 153 7.83 0.13 0.13
N GLN A 154 7.60 0.23 1.44
CA GLN A 154 8.63 0.05 2.47
C GLN A 154 9.18 -1.38 2.47
N LEU A 155 8.30 -2.38 2.41
CA LEU A 155 8.69 -3.79 2.34
C LEU A 155 9.49 -4.08 1.06
N ALA A 156 9.06 -3.55 -0.08
CA ALA A 156 9.76 -3.71 -1.35
C ALA A 156 11.16 -3.05 -1.31
N ALA A 157 11.27 -1.82 -0.82
CA ALA A 157 12.56 -1.14 -0.69
C ALA A 157 13.52 -1.90 0.23
N ALA A 158 13.02 -2.44 1.34
CA ALA A 158 13.79 -3.25 2.26
C ALA A 158 14.19 -4.61 1.64
N GLY A 159 13.28 -5.27 0.90
CA GLY A 159 13.57 -6.49 0.14
C GLY A 159 14.66 -6.28 -0.91
N HIS A 160 14.63 -5.16 -1.63
CA HIS A 160 15.68 -4.82 -2.61
C HIS A 160 17.06 -4.68 -1.93
N LYS A 161 17.10 -4.03 -0.76
CA LYS A 161 18.36 -3.73 -0.07
C LYS A 161 18.92 -4.90 0.72
N TYR A 162 18.07 -5.60 1.46
CA TYR A 162 18.46 -6.63 2.43
C TYR A 162 18.15 -8.05 1.93
N GLY A 163 17.49 -8.18 0.79
CA GLY A 163 17.16 -9.47 0.20
C GLY A 163 16.03 -10.20 0.96
N PRO A 164 16.01 -11.55 0.89
CA PRO A 164 14.89 -12.36 1.37
C PRO A 164 14.73 -12.39 2.89
N ASP A 165 15.70 -11.88 3.64
CA ASP A 165 15.64 -11.79 5.11
C ASP A 165 14.61 -10.75 5.58
N CYS A 166 14.21 -9.83 4.70
CA CYS A 166 13.16 -8.87 5.00
C CYS A 166 11.77 -9.51 4.85
N THR A 167 11.12 -9.79 5.98
CA THR A 167 9.85 -10.53 6.02
C THR A 167 8.61 -9.67 6.28
N ILE A 168 8.78 -8.52 6.93
CA ILE A 168 7.68 -7.61 7.30
C ILE A 168 8.11 -6.16 7.05
N GLY A 169 7.25 -5.40 6.37
CA GLY A 169 7.36 -3.95 6.27
C GLY A 169 6.46 -3.31 7.31
N VAL A 170 7.00 -2.43 8.13
CA VAL A 170 6.24 -1.73 9.17
C VAL A 170 6.43 -0.23 9.03
N VAL A 171 5.34 0.51 9.12
CA VAL A 171 5.35 1.97 9.27
C VAL A 171 4.90 2.28 10.70
N ILE A 172 5.74 2.99 11.46
CA ILE A 172 5.42 3.45 12.83
C ILE A 172 5.63 4.96 12.88
N GLY A 173 4.57 5.71 13.18
CA GLY A 173 4.61 7.16 13.27
C GLY A 173 3.24 7.72 13.66
N TYR A 174 2.69 8.61 12.83
CA TYR A 174 1.32 9.11 13.01
C TYR A 174 0.28 7.98 12.88
N GLY A 175 0.57 7.00 12.02
CA GLY A 175 -0.13 5.73 11.91
C GLY A 175 0.77 4.55 12.24
N CYS A 176 0.19 3.37 12.35
CA CYS A 176 0.91 2.12 12.55
C CYS A 176 0.32 1.03 11.67
N ASN A 177 0.94 0.69 10.55
CA ASN A 177 0.46 -0.37 9.65
C ASN A 177 1.61 -1.30 9.25
N SER A 178 1.29 -2.45 8.70
CA SER A 178 2.28 -3.41 8.22
C SER A 178 1.86 -4.13 6.95
N SER A 179 2.85 -4.73 6.29
CA SER A 179 2.63 -5.69 5.21
C SER A 179 3.64 -6.82 5.27
N TYR A 180 3.27 -7.98 4.72
CA TYR A 180 4.15 -9.15 4.62
C TYR A 180 3.76 -10.02 3.43
N LEU A 181 4.64 -10.95 3.03
CA LEU A 181 4.38 -11.90 1.94
C LEU A 181 3.63 -13.14 2.47
N GLU A 182 2.41 -13.37 1.98
CA GLU A 182 1.55 -14.51 2.35
C GLU A 182 1.39 -15.49 1.19
N LYS A 183 1.10 -16.76 1.49
CA LYS A 183 0.69 -17.73 0.47
C LYS A 183 -0.69 -17.39 -0.06
N THR A 184 -0.84 -17.24 -1.37
CA THR A 184 -2.13 -16.96 -2.03
C THR A 184 -3.20 -17.96 -1.62
N SER A 185 -2.84 -19.24 -1.44
CA SER A 185 -3.76 -20.31 -1.03
C SER A 185 -4.38 -20.11 0.38
N ARG A 186 -3.81 -19.25 1.21
CA ARG A 186 -4.34 -18.94 2.56
C ARG A 186 -5.28 -17.74 2.56
N ILE A 187 -5.33 -16.97 1.47
CA ILE A 187 -6.20 -15.79 1.34
C ILE A 187 -7.57 -16.24 0.80
N THR A 188 -8.34 -16.99 1.58
CA THR A 188 -9.56 -17.65 1.06
C THR A 188 -10.70 -16.70 0.71
N LYS A 189 -10.68 -15.46 1.21
CA LYS A 189 -11.63 -14.41 0.77
C LYS A 189 -11.36 -13.89 -0.65
N PHE A 190 -10.17 -14.15 -1.17
CA PHE A 190 -9.71 -13.63 -2.44
C PHE A 190 -9.88 -14.69 -3.53
N ASP A 191 -10.75 -14.41 -4.50
CA ASP A 191 -10.99 -15.28 -5.65
C ASP A 191 -9.85 -15.15 -6.67
N ALA A 192 -8.70 -15.74 -6.33
CA ALA A 192 -7.51 -15.72 -7.18
C ALA A 192 -7.79 -16.28 -8.59
N ALA A 193 -8.61 -17.31 -8.70
CA ALA A 193 -8.96 -17.92 -9.98
C ALA A 193 -9.86 -16.99 -10.81
N GLY A 194 -10.90 -16.41 -10.20
CA GLY A 194 -11.83 -15.51 -10.88
C GLY A 194 -11.18 -14.23 -11.38
N VAL A 195 -10.14 -13.73 -10.71
CA VAL A 195 -9.38 -12.56 -11.16
C VAL A 195 -8.11 -12.91 -11.95
N GLY A 196 -7.88 -14.19 -12.25
CA GLY A 196 -6.74 -14.64 -13.04
C GLY A 196 -5.37 -14.46 -12.37
N TYR A 197 -5.31 -14.38 -11.04
CA TYR A 197 -4.08 -14.29 -10.27
C TYR A 197 -3.41 -15.67 -10.13
N LYS A 198 -2.24 -15.85 -10.75
CA LYS A 198 -1.57 -17.17 -10.86
C LYS A 198 -0.35 -17.35 -9.95
N HIS A 199 -0.01 -16.37 -9.12
CA HIS A 199 1.19 -16.44 -8.29
C HIS A 199 0.93 -17.19 -6.98
N PRO A 200 1.92 -17.97 -6.49
CA PRO A 200 1.78 -18.75 -5.27
C PRO A 200 1.77 -17.91 -3.99
N ASN A 201 2.32 -16.69 -4.06
CA ASN A 201 2.38 -15.75 -2.95
C ASN A 201 1.84 -14.38 -3.38
N MET A 202 1.44 -13.60 -2.38
CA MET A 202 1.00 -12.21 -2.52
C MET A 202 1.37 -11.42 -1.26
N VAL A 203 1.84 -10.19 -1.40
CA VAL A 203 1.98 -9.28 -0.27
C VAL A 203 0.58 -8.88 0.23
N VAL A 204 0.37 -8.96 1.53
CA VAL A 204 -0.87 -8.58 2.21
C VAL A 204 -0.59 -7.38 3.09
N VAL A 205 -1.40 -6.33 2.97
CA VAL A 205 -1.41 -5.21 3.91
C VAL A 205 -2.31 -5.58 5.08
N THR A 206 -1.81 -5.50 6.30
CA THR A 206 -2.53 -6.03 7.46
C THR A 206 -3.69 -5.14 7.87
N GLU A 207 -3.52 -3.81 7.86
CA GLU A 207 -4.38 -2.87 8.60
C GLU A 207 -4.51 -3.28 10.08
N TRP A 208 -3.39 -3.67 10.70
CA TRP A 208 -3.36 -4.19 12.08
C TRP A 208 -3.69 -3.13 13.14
N GLU A 209 -3.69 -1.84 12.78
CA GLU A 209 -4.12 -0.73 13.63
C GLU A 209 -5.61 -0.82 13.95
N GLU A 210 -6.39 -1.51 13.12
CA GLU A 210 -7.81 -1.73 13.34
C GLU A 210 -8.07 -2.84 14.37
N PHE A 211 -7.04 -3.51 14.89
CA PHE A 211 -7.17 -4.56 15.89
C PHE A 211 -7.97 -4.11 17.12
N GLY A 212 -9.02 -4.86 17.44
CA GLY A 212 -9.91 -4.58 18.57
C GLY A 212 -11.01 -3.55 18.27
N SER A 213 -11.09 -3.04 17.04
CA SER A 213 -12.20 -2.20 16.57
C SER A 213 -13.47 -3.02 16.34
N LYS A 214 -14.61 -2.33 16.13
CA LYS A 214 -15.86 -3.01 15.75
C LYS A 214 -15.76 -3.51 14.32
N ILE A 215 -15.98 -4.81 14.14
CA ILE A 215 -16.05 -5.48 12.83
C ILE A 215 -17.00 -4.69 11.90
N GLY A 216 -16.53 -4.36 10.70
CA GLY A 216 -17.29 -3.63 9.68
C GLY A 216 -17.08 -2.11 9.66
N VAL A 217 -16.36 -1.53 10.64
CA VAL A 217 -15.90 -0.14 10.58
C VAL A 217 -14.50 -0.11 9.95
N LYS A 218 -14.45 -0.21 8.62
CA LYS A 218 -13.18 -0.15 7.87
C LYS A 218 -12.80 1.31 7.66
N THR A 219 -11.69 1.72 8.23
CA THR A 219 -11.28 3.13 8.27
C THR A 219 -10.29 3.51 7.22
N ASN A 220 -9.59 2.58 6.55
CA ASN A 220 -8.74 2.89 5.40
C ASN A 220 -8.63 1.70 4.45
N SER A 221 -9.11 1.82 3.21
CA SER A 221 -8.69 0.87 2.18
C SER A 221 -8.83 1.45 0.79
N VAL A 222 -7.68 1.69 0.16
CA VAL A 222 -7.57 1.66 -1.28
C VAL A 222 -7.02 0.27 -1.63
N LEU A 223 -7.88 -0.57 -2.20
CA LEU A 223 -7.55 -1.90 -2.72
C LEU A 223 -7.46 -1.83 -4.25
N ILE A 224 -6.48 -2.52 -4.85
CA ILE A 224 -6.19 -2.43 -6.30
C ILE A 224 -5.96 -3.81 -6.88
N PRO A 225 -6.60 -4.19 -8.01
CA PRO A 225 -6.48 -5.52 -8.59
C PRO A 225 -5.51 -5.64 -9.78
N GLY A 226 -4.65 -6.66 -9.78
CA GLY A 226 -4.53 -7.65 -10.88
C GLY A 226 -3.57 -7.42 -12.06
N SER A 227 -2.26 -7.63 -11.92
CA SER A 227 -1.42 -8.47 -12.81
C SER A 227 0.02 -8.59 -12.28
N SER A 228 0.73 -9.62 -12.75
CA SER A 228 2.11 -9.97 -12.41
C SER A 228 3.10 -8.83 -12.66
N LEU A 229 3.89 -8.43 -11.66
CA LEU A 229 5.12 -7.66 -11.90
C LEU A 229 6.05 -8.52 -12.77
N ASP A 230 6.26 -8.10 -14.01
CA ASP A 230 7.34 -8.62 -14.86
C ASP A 230 8.67 -8.09 -14.28
N PRO A 231 9.65 -8.95 -13.96
CA PRO A 231 10.95 -8.55 -13.42
C PRO A 231 11.70 -7.52 -14.28
N ALA A 232 11.35 -7.38 -15.56
CA ALA A 232 11.91 -6.40 -16.49
C ALA A 232 11.02 -5.16 -16.76
N ALA A 233 9.80 -5.08 -16.20
CA ALA A 233 8.81 -4.06 -16.57
C ALA A 233 8.75 -2.89 -15.59
N PHE A 234 9.73 -2.00 -15.69
CA PHE A 234 9.93 -1.03 -14.61
C PHE A 234 10.31 0.39 -15.09
N ASP A 235 10.12 0.70 -16.37
CA ASP A 235 10.30 2.05 -16.95
C ASP A 235 9.17 3.07 -16.60
N ARG A 236 8.53 2.96 -15.43
CA ARG A 236 7.07 3.09 -15.36
C ARG A 236 6.55 3.61 -13.99
N LEU A 237 5.75 4.69 -14.00
CA LEU A 237 5.34 5.52 -12.85
C LEU A 237 4.61 4.72 -11.74
N LEU A 238 5.12 4.80 -10.51
CA LEU A 238 4.57 4.19 -9.29
C LEU A 238 3.86 5.26 -8.44
N ILE A 239 2.62 5.03 -8.02
CA ILE A 239 1.96 5.91 -7.04
C ILE A 239 1.89 5.17 -5.71
N SER A 240 2.58 5.69 -4.71
CA SER A 240 2.38 5.26 -3.33
C SER A 240 1.30 6.17 -2.72
N PHE A 241 0.18 5.59 -2.31
CA PHE A 241 -0.71 6.26 -1.37
C PHE A 241 -0.30 5.79 0.02
N ALA A 242 0.11 6.73 0.87
CA ALA A 242 0.29 6.43 2.28
C ALA A 242 -1.08 6.18 2.91
N SER A 243 -1.41 4.90 3.14
CA SER A 243 -2.51 4.55 4.03
C SER A 243 -2.11 4.99 5.43
N VAL A 244 -2.91 5.88 6.02
CA VAL A 244 -3.03 5.96 7.47
C VAL A 244 -4.48 6.21 7.78
#